data_AF-A0A7S3QS48-F1
#
_entry.id   AF-A0A7S3QS48-F1
#
_cell.length_a   1.000
_cell.length_b   1.000
_cell.length_c   1.000
_cell.angle_alpha   90.00
_cell.angle_beta   90.00
_cell.angle_gamma   90.00
#
_symmetry.space_group_name_H-M   'P 1'
#
loop_
_entity.id
_entity.type
_entity.pdbx_description
1 polymer ?
#
loop_
_entity_poly.entity_id
_entity_poly.type
_entity_poly.pdbx_seq_one_letter_code
_entity_poly.pdbx_strand_id
1 'polypeptide(L)'
;MLPLPLPGAEYSGSYADHMNESELVQHHRQVIEPILDDPRVDMLCFETIPSLKEALAITHLLEELRPAKPAWMSFSCKDGKSICHGELFAEEVVPALWPCAHLAAVGINCVRPPFVPQLLQEAHAKIQQLQQQDVEARQGQECVQQGQGHNNSLSGNSSFGSRRRGAEALALVCYPNSGEGWDDEKRAWVESPEAAGPQHFAAQARAWVAAGGGVLRILGGCCRTTPAHIRCMRDALAGMEGSGIGNHRLQG
;
A
#
# COMPACT_ATOMS: atom_id res chain seq x y z
N MET A 1 -14.45 2.20 25.56
CA MET A 1 -13.13 2.50 24.98
C MET A 1 -12.65 1.20 24.38
N LEU A 2 -12.62 1.06 23.05
CA LEU A 2 -12.05 -0.13 22.42
C LEU A 2 -10.55 -0.17 22.81
N PRO A 3 -9.98 -1.33 23.19
CA PRO A 3 -8.57 -1.41 23.47
C PRO A 3 -7.82 -0.99 22.20
N LEU A 4 -7.11 0.13 22.26
CA LEU A 4 -6.19 0.52 21.20
C LEU A 4 -5.17 -0.62 21.02
N PRO A 5 -4.67 -0.88 19.80
CA PRO A 5 -3.52 -1.76 19.63
C PRO A 5 -2.42 -1.32 20.58
N LEU A 6 -1.94 -2.24 21.43
CA LEU A 6 -0.86 -1.95 22.36
C LEU A 6 0.35 -1.47 21.55
N PRO A 7 1.15 -0.50 22.03
CA PRO A 7 2.34 -0.07 21.29
C PRO A 7 3.23 -1.27 20.98
N GLY A 8 3.61 -1.46 19.71
CA GLY A 8 4.37 -2.62 19.23
C GLY A 8 3.53 -3.72 18.61
N ALA A 9 2.20 -3.70 18.78
CA ALA A 9 1.31 -4.69 18.17
C ALA A 9 1.28 -4.57 16.63
N GLU A 10 1.68 -3.42 16.07
CA GLU A 10 1.91 -3.19 14.65
C GLU A 10 3.08 -4.01 14.04
N TYR A 11 3.92 -4.63 14.87
CA TYR A 11 5.01 -5.51 14.42
C TYR A 11 4.64 -7.00 14.48
N SER A 12 3.59 -7.39 15.20
CA SER A 12 3.13 -8.78 15.28
C SER A 12 1.77 -9.01 14.60
N GLY A 13 0.86 -8.04 14.68
CA GLY A 13 -0.51 -8.15 14.16
C GLY A 13 -1.45 -9.01 14.99
N SER A 14 -1.02 -9.53 16.15
CA SER A 14 -1.77 -10.52 16.95
C SER A 14 -3.11 -10.02 17.52
N TYR A 15 -3.33 -8.70 17.55
CA TYR A 15 -4.64 -8.15 17.91
C TYR A 15 -5.72 -8.50 16.89
N ALA A 16 -5.36 -8.73 15.63
CA ALA A 16 -6.29 -9.08 14.57
C ALA A 16 -7.04 -10.40 14.86
N ASP A 17 -6.42 -11.33 15.61
CA ASP A 17 -7.05 -12.58 16.02
C ASP A 17 -8.22 -12.38 16.99
N HIS A 18 -8.19 -11.31 17.78
CA HIS A 18 -9.09 -11.10 18.91
C HIS A 18 -10.11 -9.98 18.68
N MET A 19 -9.80 -9.02 17.82
CA MET A 19 -10.72 -7.96 17.43
C MET A 19 -11.62 -8.43 16.29
N ASN A 20 -12.91 -8.12 16.33
CA ASN A 20 -13.79 -8.33 15.18
C ASN A 20 -13.69 -7.17 14.19
N GLU A 21 -14.24 -7.37 12.99
CA GLU A 21 -14.18 -6.39 11.90
C GLU A 21 -14.85 -5.05 12.28
N SER A 22 -16.01 -5.08 12.93
CA SER A 22 -16.73 -3.87 13.34
C SER A 22 -15.93 -3.03 14.35
N GLU A 23 -15.16 -3.67 15.22
CA GLU A 23 -14.26 -2.98 16.15
C GLU A 23 -13.12 -2.27 15.41
N LEU A 24 -12.54 -2.92 14.39
CA LEU A 24 -11.51 -2.32 13.53
C LEU A 24 -12.07 -1.16 12.72
N VAL A 25 -13.24 -1.32 12.09
CA VAL A 25 -13.94 -0.25 11.37
C VAL A 25 -14.21 0.94 12.30
N GLN A 26 -14.75 0.68 13.49
CA GLN A 26 -15.07 1.75 14.44
C GLN A 26 -13.83 2.47 14.95
N HIS A 27 -12.72 1.76 15.15
CA HIS A 27 -11.44 2.35 15.51
C HIS A 27 -10.94 3.33 14.43
N HIS A 28 -10.85 2.86 13.18
CA HIS A 28 -10.38 3.69 12.07
C HIS A 28 -11.31 4.88 11.80
N ARG A 29 -12.63 4.68 11.92
CA ARG A 29 -13.63 5.75 11.79
C ARG A 29 -13.34 6.92 12.72
N GLN A 30 -13.11 6.64 14.00
CA GLN A 30 -12.84 7.67 15.01
C GLN A 30 -11.59 8.49 14.71
N VAL A 31 -10.61 7.89 14.01
CA VAL A 31 -9.36 8.55 13.64
C VAL A 31 -9.54 9.41 12.38
N ILE A 32 -10.25 8.92 11.37
CA ILE A 32 -10.29 9.59 10.06
C ILE A 32 -11.43 10.60 9.91
N GLU A 33 -12.58 10.40 10.57
CA GLU A 33 -13.72 11.33 10.46
C GLU A 33 -13.35 12.79 10.76
N PRO A 34 -12.53 13.12 11.78
CA PRO A 34 -12.14 14.50 12.07
C PRO A 34 -11.31 15.19 10.97
N ILE A 35 -10.64 14.43 10.09
CA ILE A 35 -9.73 14.95 9.06
C ILE A 35 -10.25 14.75 7.64
N LEU A 36 -11.38 14.07 7.47
CA LEU A 36 -11.92 13.67 6.16
C LEU A 36 -12.14 14.88 5.25
N ASP A 37 -12.69 15.97 5.78
CA ASP A 37 -13.02 17.19 5.03
C ASP A 37 -12.00 18.33 5.22
N ASP A 38 -10.90 18.11 5.94
CA ASP A 38 -9.90 19.16 6.16
C ASP A 38 -9.21 19.54 4.83
N PRO A 39 -9.34 20.77 4.32
CA PRO A 39 -8.77 21.16 3.02
C PRO A 39 -7.24 21.18 2.99
N ARG A 40 -6.57 21.00 4.14
CA ARG A 40 -5.10 20.91 4.25
C ARG A 40 -4.57 19.49 4.07
N VAL A 41 -5.46 18.50 3.97
CA VAL A 41 -5.11 17.08 3.81
C VAL A 41 -5.46 16.66 2.40
N ASP A 42 -4.44 16.31 1.60
CA ASP A 42 -4.63 15.91 0.20
C ASP A 42 -4.97 14.42 0.03
N MET A 43 -4.54 13.58 0.98
CA MET A 43 -4.66 12.12 0.91
C MET A 43 -4.62 11.50 2.30
N LEU A 44 -5.29 10.36 2.47
CA LEU A 44 -5.26 9.56 3.71
C LEU A 44 -4.19 8.47 3.62
N CYS A 45 -3.37 8.33 4.66
CA CYS A 45 -2.27 7.38 4.68
C CYS A 45 -2.47 6.39 5.83
N PHE A 46 -2.88 5.16 5.50
CA PHE A 46 -2.97 4.08 6.47
C PHE A 46 -1.64 3.33 6.47
N GLU A 47 -0.83 3.53 7.49
CA GLU A 47 0.52 3.00 7.53
C GLU A 47 0.71 1.92 8.59
N THR A 48 1.69 1.05 8.36
CA THR A 48 2.12 -0.02 9.28
C THR A 48 0.99 -1.00 9.60
N ILE A 49 0.14 -1.30 8.61
CA ILE A 49 -0.94 -2.28 8.77
C ILE A 49 -0.33 -3.68 8.78
N PRO A 50 -0.50 -4.48 9.86
CA PRO A 50 0.17 -5.78 9.98
C PRO A 50 -0.67 -6.96 9.49
N SER A 51 -1.98 -6.79 9.28
CA SER A 51 -2.93 -7.88 8.97
C SER A 51 -3.86 -7.56 7.81
N LEU A 52 -4.27 -8.59 7.06
CA LEU A 52 -5.23 -8.45 5.96
C LEU A 52 -6.63 -8.14 6.50
N LYS A 53 -6.99 -8.68 7.66
CA LYS A 53 -8.29 -8.43 8.30
C LYS A 53 -8.52 -6.95 8.59
N GLU A 54 -7.52 -6.26 9.12
CA GLU A 54 -7.60 -4.81 9.31
C GLU A 54 -7.64 -4.05 8.00
N ALA A 55 -6.85 -4.46 7.02
CA ALA A 55 -6.86 -3.84 5.69
C ALA A 55 -8.26 -3.90 5.06
N LEU A 56 -8.94 -5.05 5.16
CA LEU A 56 -10.32 -5.21 4.68
C LEU A 56 -11.30 -4.31 5.45
N ALA A 57 -11.18 -4.23 6.78
CA ALA A 57 -11.98 -3.30 7.59
C ALA A 57 -11.80 -1.84 7.13
N ILE A 58 -10.58 -1.41 6.83
CA ILE A 58 -10.31 -0.08 6.29
C ILE A 58 -10.97 0.08 4.90
N THR A 59 -10.89 -0.91 4.00
CA THR A 59 -11.56 -0.82 2.69
C THR A 59 -13.07 -0.70 2.81
N HIS A 60 -13.70 -1.44 3.74
CA HIS A 60 -15.14 -1.32 3.99
C HIS A 60 -15.51 0.07 4.52
N LEU A 61 -14.70 0.62 5.43
CA LEU A 61 -14.88 1.98 5.92
C LEU A 61 -14.75 3.03 4.81
N LEU A 62 -13.76 2.88 3.91
CA LEU A 62 -13.59 3.78 2.77
C LEU A 62 -14.77 3.72 1.79
N GLU A 63 -15.30 2.53 1.51
CA GLU A 63 -16.49 2.36 0.67
C GLU A 63 -17.76 2.92 1.33
N GLU A 64 -17.86 2.86 2.66
CA GLU A 64 -18.97 3.44 3.41
C GLU A 64 -18.92 4.97 3.41
N LEU A 65 -17.76 5.55 3.75
CA LEU A 65 -17.59 7.00 3.86
C LEU A 65 -17.45 7.70 2.50
N ARG A 66 -16.98 6.98 1.48
CA ARG A 66 -16.73 7.47 0.13
C ARG A 66 -15.97 8.81 0.09
N PRO A 67 -14.80 8.90 0.74
CA PRO A 67 -14.06 10.17 0.80
C PRO A 67 -13.72 10.65 -0.61
N ALA A 68 -13.77 11.98 -0.80
CA ALA A 68 -13.34 12.61 -2.04
C ALA A 68 -11.83 12.52 -2.25
N LYS A 69 -11.08 12.41 -1.14
CA LYS A 69 -9.63 12.28 -1.12
C LYS A 69 -9.21 10.83 -1.38
N PRO A 70 -8.14 10.59 -2.15
CA PRO A 70 -7.57 9.25 -2.29
C PRO A 70 -6.98 8.78 -0.95
N ALA A 71 -6.68 7.49 -0.89
CA ALA A 71 -5.93 6.89 0.20
C ALA A 71 -4.78 6.00 -0.33
N TRP A 72 -3.76 5.77 0.49
CA TRP A 72 -2.88 4.62 0.36
C TRP A 72 -2.93 3.74 1.60
N MET A 73 -2.52 2.49 1.43
CA MET A 73 -2.29 1.56 2.53
C MET A 73 -0.91 0.93 2.43
N SER A 74 -0.13 0.98 3.51
CA SER A 74 1.19 0.35 3.57
C SER A 74 1.30 -0.64 4.73
N PHE A 75 2.06 -1.70 4.50
CA PHE A 75 2.11 -2.87 5.36
C PHE A 75 3.48 -3.04 6.00
N SER A 76 3.48 -3.49 7.27
CA SER A 76 4.67 -4.03 7.92
C SER A 76 4.85 -5.50 7.52
N CYS A 77 6.09 -5.89 7.21
CA CYS A 77 6.43 -7.23 6.73
C CYS A 77 7.54 -7.85 7.58
N LYS A 78 7.37 -9.13 7.93
CA LYS A 78 8.33 -9.88 8.73
C LYS A 78 9.45 -10.51 7.89
N ASP A 79 9.21 -10.70 6.60
CA ASP A 79 10.17 -11.24 5.64
C ASP A 79 9.93 -10.67 4.23
N GLY A 80 10.61 -11.24 3.22
CA GLY A 80 10.51 -10.82 1.82
C GLY A 80 9.19 -11.18 1.11
N LYS A 81 8.22 -11.79 1.80
CA LYS A 81 6.95 -12.26 1.20
C LYS A 81 5.71 -11.94 2.03
N SER A 82 5.80 -12.05 3.35
CA SER A 82 4.65 -12.01 4.26
C SER A 82 4.58 -10.73 5.08
N ILE A 83 3.35 -10.23 5.26
CA ILE A 83 3.06 -9.21 6.27
C ILE A 83 3.24 -9.79 7.68
N CYS A 84 3.33 -8.93 8.69
CA CYS A 84 3.66 -9.36 10.06
C CYS A 84 2.72 -10.45 10.60
N HIS A 85 1.42 -10.30 10.38
CA HIS A 85 0.42 -11.28 10.81
C HIS A 85 0.58 -12.63 10.09
N GLY A 86 0.83 -12.63 8.77
CA GLY A 86 1.37 -13.80 8.06
C GLY A 86 0.95 -13.96 6.60
N GLU A 87 -0.04 -13.19 6.16
CA GLU A 87 -0.56 -13.20 4.80
C GLU A 87 0.53 -12.78 3.80
N LEU A 88 0.51 -13.38 2.61
CA LEU A 88 1.41 -13.05 1.51
C LEU A 88 1.06 -11.68 0.95
N PHE A 89 2.01 -10.75 1.00
CA PHE A 89 1.79 -9.36 0.58
C PHE A 89 1.35 -9.29 -0.89
N ALA A 90 2.09 -9.94 -1.80
CA ALA A 90 1.77 -9.89 -3.22
C ALA A 90 0.60 -10.80 -3.61
N GLU A 91 0.42 -11.96 -2.98
CA GLU A 91 -0.56 -12.96 -3.43
C GLU A 91 -1.94 -12.85 -2.75
N GLU A 92 -2.01 -12.29 -1.55
CA GLU A 92 -3.26 -12.20 -0.78
C GLU A 92 -3.67 -10.74 -0.57
N VAL A 93 -2.74 -9.88 -0.15
CA VAL A 93 -3.06 -8.49 0.22
C VAL A 93 -3.33 -7.63 -1.02
N VAL A 94 -2.41 -7.59 -1.99
CA VAL A 94 -2.56 -6.77 -3.19
C VAL A 94 -3.87 -7.08 -3.96
N PRO A 95 -4.23 -8.36 -4.21
CA PRO A 95 -5.50 -8.69 -4.86
C PRO A 95 -6.74 -8.32 -4.04
N ALA A 96 -6.68 -8.45 -2.71
CA ALA A 96 -7.81 -8.09 -1.84
C ALA A 96 -8.10 -6.58 -1.86
N LEU A 97 -7.06 -5.74 -2.01
CA LEU A 97 -7.21 -4.29 -2.08
C LEU A 97 -7.49 -3.76 -3.49
N TRP A 98 -7.20 -4.54 -4.53
CA TRP A 98 -7.39 -4.16 -5.93
C TRP A 98 -8.76 -3.54 -6.24
N PRO A 99 -9.89 -4.11 -5.76
CA PRO A 99 -11.23 -3.62 -6.10
C PRO A 99 -11.60 -2.28 -5.46
N CYS A 100 -10.92 -1.86 -4.38
CA CYS A 100 -11.25 -0.63 -3.66
C CYS A 100 -10.81 0.61 -4.45
N ALA A 101 -11.76 1.34 -5.03
CA ALA A 101 -11.46 2.50 -5.88
C ALA A 101 -10.95 3.72 -5.10
N HIS A 102 -11.12 3.75 -3.78
CA HIS A 102 -10.59 4.80 -2.90
C HIS A 102 -9.08 4.66 -2.65
N LEU A 103 -8.49 3.49 -2.91
CA LEU A 103 -7.05 3.26 -2.77
C LEU A 103 -6.31 3.59 -4.06
N ALA A 104 -5.52 4.66 -4.04
CA ALA A 104 -4.62 5.05 -5.12
C ALA A 104 -3.32 4.24 -5.11
N ALA A 105 -2.87 3.79 -3.93
CA ALA A 105 -1.63 3.04 -3.80
C ALA A 105 -1.65 2.00 -2.68
N VAL A 106 -0.82 0.97 -2.83
CA VAL A 106 -0.52 -0.05 -1.82
C VAL A 106 0.99 -0.13 -1.64
N GLY A 107 1.51 -0.55 -0.50
CA GLY A 107 2.95 -0.62 -0.35
C GLY A 107 3.43 -1.19 0.96
N ILE A 108 4.70 -0.90 1.25
CA ILE A 108 5.36 -1.39 2.46
C ILE A 108 6.04 -0.24 3.20
N ASN A 109 5.97 -0.29 4.52
CA ASN A 109 6.73 0.56 5.39
C ASN A 109 7.13 -0.17 6.66
N CYS A 110 8.08 0.40 7.39
CA CYS A 110 8.60 -0.23 8.59
C CYS A 110 9.23 -1.62 8.36
N VAL A 111 9.67 -1.89 7.13
CA VAL A 111 10.31 -3.14 6.71
C VAL A 111 11.83 -2.97 6.72
N ARG A 112 12.57 -4.06 7.00
CA ARG A 112 14.03 -4.06 6.88
C ARG A 112 14.46 -3.99 5.40
N PRO A 113 15.47 -3.17 5.05
CA PRO A 113 15.95 -3.00 3.67
C PRO A 113 16.17 -4.28 2.84
N PRO A 114 16.72 -5.39 3.38
CA PRO A 114 16.97 -6.60 2.58
C PRO A 114 15.72 -7.28 2.04
N PHE A 115 14.55 -7.06 2.67
CA PHE A 115 13.28 -7.67 2.24
C PHE A 115 12.58 -6.86 1.15
N VAL A 116 12.91 -5.57 1.03
CA VAL A 116 12.22 -4.64 0.13
C VAL A 116 12.26 -5.06 -1.34
N PRO A 117 13.40 -5.47 -1.94
CA PRO A 117 13.42 -5.80 -3.37
C PRO A 117 12.45 -6.92 -3.74
N GLN A 118 12.39 -7.98 -2.93
CA GLN A 118 11.50 -9.11 -3.21
C GLN A 118 10.02 -8.72 -3.10
N LEU A 119 9.64 -8.03 -2.01
CA LEU A 119 8.28 -7.56 -1.80
C LEU A 119 7.79 -6.65 -2.94
N LEU A 120 8.64 -5.72 -3.39
CA LEU A 120 8.30 -4.82 -4.49
C LEU A 120 8.21 -5.54 -5.83
N GLN A 121 9.13 -6.46 -6.10
CA GLN A 121 9.13 -7.24 -7.34
C GLN A 121 7.88 -8.11 -7.46
N GLU A 122 7.53 -8.83 -6.40
CA GLU A 122 6.34 -9.69 -6.38
C GLU A 122 5.05 -8.86 -6.47
N ALA A 123 4.96 -7.74 -5.75
CA ALA A 123 3.80 -6.85 -5.82
C ALA A 123 3.65 -6.18 -7.20
N HIS A 124 4.75 -5.74 -7.81
CA HIS A 124 4.74 -5.19 -9.16
C HIS A 124 4.23 -6.22 -10.18
N ALA A 125 4.74 -7.45 -10.13
CA ALA A 125 4.27 -8.53 -11.00
C ALA A 125 2.77 -8.81 -10.79
N LYS A 126 2.29 -8.81 -9.54
CA LYS A 126 0.86 -9.00 -9.25
C LYS A 126 0.01 -7.88 -9.83
N ILE A 127 0.42 -6.62 -9.66
CA ILE A 127 -0.32 -5.46 -10.18
C ILE A 127 -0.43 -5.55 -11.71
N GLN A 128 0.64 -5.93 -12.41
CA GLN A 128 0.60 -6.15 -13.85
C GLN A 128 -0.37 -7.28 -14.24
N GLN A 129 -0.36 -8.39 -13.49
CA GLN A 129 -1.27 -9.52 -13.71
C GLN A 129 -2.74 -9.09 -13.57
N LEU A 130 -3.08 -8.41 -12.48
CA LEU A 130 -4.45 -7.94 -12.21
C LEU A 130 -4.91 -6.93 -13.27
N GLN A 131 -4.02 -6.02 -13.68
CA GLN A 131 -4.31 -5.06 -14.74
C GLN A 131 -4.60 -5.75 -16.08
N GLN A 132 -3.83 -6.76 -16.45
CA GLN A 132 -4.04 -7.52 -17.69
C GLN A 132 -5.38 -8.27 -17.65
N GLN A 133 -5.74 -8.88 -16.52
CA GLN A 133 -7.02 -9.56 -16.32
C GLN A 133 -8.21 -8.60 -16.48
N ASP A 134 -8.10 -7.38 -15.94
CA ASP A 134 -9.15 -6.35 -16.09
C ASP A 134 -9.31 -5.88 -17.55
N VAL A 135 -8.21 -5.76 -18.30
CA VAL A 135 -8.24 -5.41 -19.74
C VAL A 135 -8.94 -6.50 -20.54
N GLU A 136 -8.57 -7.76 -20.32
CA GLU A 136 -9.16 -8.92 -21.01
C GLU A 136 -10.66 -9.07 -20.68
N ALA A 137 -11.04 -8.87 -19.42
CA ALA A 137 -12.43 -8.91 -19.00
C ALA A 137 -13.28 -7.82 -19.69
N ARG A 138 -12.72 -6.62 -19.90
CA ARG A 138 -13.41 -5.51 -20.62
C ARG A 138 -13.57 -5.83 -22.12
N GLN A 139 -12.52 -6.30 -22.78
CA GLN A 139 -12.57 -6.66 -24.20
C GLN A 139 -13.55 -7.82 -24.47
N GLY A 140 -13.59 -8.81 -23.58
CA GLY A 140 -14.55 -9.92 -23.67
C GLY A 140 -16.01 -9.46 -23.54
N GLN A 141 -16.29 -8.47 -22.68
CA GLN A 141 -17.63 -7.92 -22.50
C GLN A 141 -18.10 -7.09 -23.70
N GLU A 142 -17.22 -6.29 -24.31
CA GLU A 142 -17.53 -5.49 -25.50
C GLU A 142 -17.83 -6.38 -26.73
N CYS A 143 -17.07 -7.47 -26.91
CA CYS A 143 -17.30 -8.43 -27.99
C CYS A 143 -18.68 -9.13 -27.86
N VAL A 144 -19.08 -9.50 -26.64
CA VAL A 144 -20.41 -10.10 -26.39
C VAL A 144 -21.54 -9.11 -26.65
N GLN A 145 -21.38 -7.84 -26.26
CA GLN A 145 -22.40 -6.81 -26.49
C GLN A 145 -22.57 -6.46 -27.98
N GLN A 146 -21.49 -6.49 -28.77
CA GLN A 146 -21.56 -6.27 -30.22
C GLN A 146 -22.14 -7.48 -30.98
N GLY A 147 -22.09 -8.68 -30.39
CA GLY A 147 -22.68 -9.91 -30.96
C GLY A 147 -24.17 -10.13 -30.63
N GLN A 148 -24.73 -9.43 -29.64
CA GLN A 148 -26.15 -9.54 -29.27
C GLN A 148 -26.95 -8.36 -29.84
N GLY A 149 -27.51 -8.57 -31.03
CA GLY A 149 -28.57 -7.71 -31.55
C GLY A 149 -29.77 -7.67 -30.60
N HIS A 150 -30.10 -6.46 -30.13
CA HIS A 150 -31.38 -6.01 -29.56
C HIS A 150 -32.36 -7.09 -29.10
N ASN A 151 -32.43 -7.32 -27.77
CA ASN A 151 -33.69 -7.56 -27.09
C ASN A 151 -33.58 -7.09 -25.63
N ASN A 152 -34.30 -6.00 -25.34
CA ASN A 152 -34.38 -5.37 -24.03
C ASN A 152 -35.24 -6.22 -23.07
N SER A 153 -34.69 -6.59 -21.91
CA SER A 153 -35.48 -6.74 -20.69
C SER A 153 -34.63 -6.34 -19.49
N LEU A 154 -35.00 -5.23 -18.87
CA LEU A 154 -34.40 -4.72 -17.64
C LEU A 154 -34.89 -5.59 -16.48
N SER A 155 -34.05 -6.49 -15.97
CA SER A 155 -34.18 -7.00 -14.61
C SER A 155 -33.09 -6.38 -13.74
N GLY A 156 -33.51 -5.51 -12.83
CA GLY A 156 -32.64 -4.90 -11.84
C GLY A 156 -32.23 -5.94 -10.80
N ASN A 157 -30.92 -6.16 -10.67
CA ASN A 157 -30.32 -6.69 -9.46
C ASN A 157 -29.40 -5.61 -8.91
N SER A 158 -29.80 -5.01 -7.79
CA SER A 158 -28.94 -4.17 -6.97
C SER A 158 -27.95 -5.07 -6.22
N SER A 159 -26.87 -5.46 -6.87
CA SER A 159 -25.63 -5.70 -6.14
C SER A 159 -25.06 -4.33 -5.79
N PHE A 160 -24.51 -4.18 -4.58
CA PHE A 160 -23.65 -3.04 -4.24
C PHE A 160 -22.59 -2.91 -5.34
N GLY A 161 -22.80 -1.99 -6.28
CA GLY A 161 -21.90 -1.76 -7.39
C GLY A 161 -20.66 -1.08 -6.83
N SER A 162 -19.63 -1.85 -6.51
CA SER A 162 -18.32 -1.25 -6.23
C SER A 162 -17.97 -0.37 -7.43
N ARG A 163 -17.54 0.87 -7.17
CA ARG A 163 -16.96 1.67 -8.25
C ARG A 163 -15.78 0.86 -8.76
N ARG A 164 -15.83 0.42 -10.01
CA ARG A 164 -14.66 -0.22 -10.62
C ARG A 164 -13.56 0.83 -10.72
N ARG A 165 -12.34 0.46 -10.30
CA ARG A 165 -11.12 1.25 -10.51
C ARG A 165 -11.07 1.74 -11.96
N GLY A 166 -10.84 3.04 -12.14
CA GLY A 166 -10.66 3.66 -13.45
C GLY A 166 -9.41 3.12 -14.17
N ALA A 167 -9.01 3.72 -15.29
CA ALA A 167 -7.79 3.31 -16.01
C ALA A 167 -6.49 3.56 -15.21
N GLU A 168 -6.56 4.24 -14.07
CA GLU A 168 -5.41 4.49 -13.20
C GLU A 168 -5.05 3.23 -12.39
N ALA A 169 -3.87 2.69 -12.68
CA ALA A 169 -3.33 1.52 -12.01
C ALA A 169 -3.02 1.81 -10.53
N LEU A 170 -3.23 0.81 -9.67
CA LEU A 170 -2.80 0.85 -8.28
C LEU A 170 -1.27 1.07 -8.22
N ALA A 171 -0.83 2.17 -7.62
CA ALA A 171 0.59 2.47 -7.47
C ALA A 171 1.22 1.70 -6.30
N LEU A 172 2.55 1.60 -6.31
CA LEU A 172 3.36 1.15 -5.18
C LEU A 172 3.91 2.33 -4.39
N VAL A 173 3.92 2.20 -3.06
CA VAL A 173 4.64 3.06 -2.12
C VAL A 173 5.66 2.25 -1.32
N CYS A 174 6.82 2.83 -1.00
CA CYS A 174 7.85 2.13 -0.24
C CYS A 174 8.64 3.09 0.65
N TYR A 175 8.67 2.83 1.95
CA TYR A 175 9.46 3.62 2.88
C TYR A 175 9.97 2.74 4.03
N PRO A 176 11.09 2.03 3.85
CA PRO A 176 11.61 1.08 4.83
C PRO A 176 12.29 1.78 6.02
N ASN A 177 12.63 1.00 7.05
CA ASN A 177 13.48 1.46 8.16
C ASN A 177 14.92 1.68 7.68
N SER A 178 15.73 2.45 8.42
CA SER A 178 17.12 2.75 8.03
C SER A 178 18.05 1.53 7.92
N GLY A 179 17.69 0.39 8.51
CA GLY A 179 18.46 -0.85 8.43
C GLY A 179 18.24 -1.79 9.60
N GLU A 180 18.20 -1.22 10.81
CA GLU A 180 18.20 -2.00 12.04
C GLU A 180 16.86 -2.72 12.29
N GLY A 181 16.88 -3.80 13.09
CA GLY A 181 15.70 -4.62 13.39
C GLY A 181 14.98 -4.20 14.67
N TRP A 182 13.65 -4.33 14.73
CA TRP A 182 12.89 -4.22 15.98
C TRP A 182 12.86 -5.58 16.68
N ASP A 183 13.19 -5.60 17.98
CA ASP A 183 13.07 -6.76 18.87
C ASP A 183 11.86 -6.53 19.78
N ASP A 184 10.82 -7.35 19.59
CA ASP A 184 9.54 -7.20 20.30
C ASP A 184 9.65 -7.62 21.78
N GLU A 185 10.46 -8.63 22.10
CA GLU A 185 10.69 -9.08 23.49
C GLU A 185 11.39 -8.00 24.31
N LYS A 186 12.42 -7.38 23.71
CA LYS A 186 13.18 -6.30 24.36
C LYS A 186 12.55 -4.92 24.20
N ARG A 187 11.53 -4.81 23.34
CA ARG A 187 10.91 -3.55 22.90
C ARG A 187 11.98 -2.52 22.51
N ALA A 188 12.97 -2.98 21.74
CA ALA A 188 14.17 -2.21 21.45
C ALA A 188 14.63 -2.43 20.01
N TRP A 189 15.29 -1.41 19.49
CA TRP A 189 15.95 -1.44 18.21
C TRP A 189 17.33 -2.11 18.35
N VAL A 190 17.61 -3.09 17.49
CA VAL A 190 18.86 -3.85 17.47
C VAL A 190 19.66 -3.45 16.24
N GLU A 191 20.89 -3.00 16.45
CA GLU A 191 21.83 -2.65 15.38
C GLU A 191 22.01 -3.80 14.39
N SER A 192 22.24 -3.44 13.14
CA SER A 192 22.54 -4.41 12.09
C SER A 192 23.49 -3.81 11.06
N PRO A 193 24.22 -4.63 10.29
CA PRO A 193 25.11 -4.14 9.22
C PRO A 193 24.39 -3.27 8.18
N GLU A 194 23.08 -3.48 8.00
CA GLU A 194 22.22 -2.71 7.10
C GLU A 194 21.99 -1.27 7.58
N ALA A 195 22.19 -1.00 8.87
CA ALA A 195 22.09 0.34 9.47
C ALA A 195 23.37 1.17 9.28
N ALA A 196 24.07 0.99 8.16
CA ALA A 196 25.34 1.64 7.86
C ALA A 196 25.21 3.12 7.39
N GLY A 197 24.09 3.77 7.74
CA GLY A 197 23.86 5.20 7.54
C GLY A 197 23.30 5.62 6.17
N PRO A 198 23.17 6.95 5.95
CA PRO A 198 22.46 7.53 4.80
C PRO A 198 22.94 7.07 3.42
N GLN A 199 24.25 6.95 3.21
CA GLN A 199 24.82 6.55 1.92
C GLN A 199 24.53 5.09 1.61
N HIS A 200 24.59 4.21 2.61
CA HIS A 200 24.27 2.80 2.45
C HIS A 200 22.78 2.60 2.14
N PHE A 201 21.90 3.31 2.86
CA PHE A 201 20.46 3.30 2.57
C PHE A 201 20.18 3.79 1.14
N ALA A 202 20.80 4.91 0.72
CA ALA A 202 20.64 5.46 -0.61
C ALA A 202 21.16 4.55 -1.73
N ALA A 203 22.22 3.77 -1.48
CA ALA A 203 22.75 2.81 -2.45
C ALA A 203 21.73 1.70 -2.78
N GLN A 204 20.88 1.33 -1.81
CA GLN A 204 19.84 0.31 -2.00
C GLN A 204 18.62 0.86 -2.75
N ALA A 205 18.36 2.17 -2.71
CA ALA A 205 17.20 2.79 -3.33
C ALA A 205 17.05 2.50 -4.83
N ARG A 206 18.17 2.37 -5.57
CA ARG A 206 18.14 2.01 -6.99
C ARG A 206 17.57 0.62 -7.23
N ALA A 207 17.89 -0.34 -6.36
CA ALA A 207 17.35 -1.69 -6.45
C ALA A 207 15.85 -1.70 -6.15
N TRP A 208 15.39 -0.86 -5.22
CA TRP A 208 13.95 -0.73 -4.91
C TRP A 208 13.18 -0.12 -6.08
N VAL A 209 13.71 0.92 -6.72
CA VAL A 209 13.11 1.51 -7.93
C VAL A 209 13.06 0.49 -9.07
N ALA A 210 14.13 -0.27 -9.30
CA ALA A 210 14.13 -1.31 -10.32
C ALA A 210 13.10 -2.41 -10.02
N ALA A 211 13.00 -2.86 -8.76
CA ALA A 211 12.06 -3.90 -8.34
C ALA A 211 10.59 -3.46 -8.47
N GLY A 212 10.27 -2.25 -8.00
CA GLY A 212 8.91 -1.70 -8.07
C GLY A 212 8.51 -1.21 -9.46
N GLY A 213 9.46 -1.11 -10.39
CA GLY A 213 9.22 -0.73 -11.79
C GLY A 213 8.50 0.61 -11.96
N GLY A 214 7.77 0.76 -13.06
CA GLY A 214 7.05 2.00 -13.38
C GLY A 214 5.82 2.28 -12.50
N VAL A 215 5.46 1.36 -11.59
CA VAL A 215 4.33 1.54 -10.68
C VAL A 215 4.76 2.00 -9.29
N LEU A 216 6.05 1.96 -8.93
CA LEU A 216 6.55 2.61 -7.71
C LEU A 216 6.55 4.12 -7.89
N ARG A 217 5.67 4.81 -7.15
CA ARG A 217 5.47 6.26 -7.27
C ARG A 217 5.96 7.04 -6.07
N ILE A 218 6.03 6.40 -4.89
CA ILE A 218 6.48 7.05 -3.66
C ILE A 218 7.59 6.22 -3.05
N LEU A 219 8.73 6.86 -2.80
CA LEU A 219 9.86 6.29 -2.10
C LEU A 219 10.29 7.20 -0.95
N GLY A 220 10.43 6.65 0.24
CA GLY A 220 10.70 7.40 1.47
C GLY A 220 11.52 6.62 2.49
N GLY A 221 11.35 6.99 3.76
CA GLY A 221 11.93 6.31 4.90
C GLY A 221 10.96 6.28 6.07
N CYS A 222 11.06 5.24 6.91
CA CYS A 222 10.27 5.06 8.13
C CYS A 222 11.19 5.20 9.36
N CYS A 223 11.19 4.23 10.27
CA CYS A 223 11.89 4.36 11.54
C CYS A 223 13.39 4.59 11.38
N ARG A 224 13.89 5.56 12.17
CA ARG A 224 15.29 6.03 12.24
C ARG A 224 15.90 6.55 10.93
N THR A 225 15.11 6.63 9.87
CA THR A 225 15.49 7.46 8.74
C THR A 225 15.47 8.92 9.15
N THR A 226 16.31 9.72 8.51
CA THR A 226 16.53 11.13 8.84
C THR A 226 16.53 11.95 7.57
N PRO A 227 16.46 13.30 7.66
CA PRO A 227 16.62 14.14 6.48
C PRO A 227 17.90 13.88 5.68
N ALA A 228 18.96 13.39 6.31
CA ALA A 228 20.19 12.99 5.60
C ALA A 228 19.97 11.77 4.70
N HIS A 229 19.22 10.76 5.16
CA HIS A 229 18.84 9.59 4.36
C HIS A 229 18.06 10.02 3.12
N ILE A 230 17.04 10.88 3.30
CA ILE A 230 16.20 11.35 2.20
C ILE A 230 17.02 12.16 1.18
N ARG A 231 17.94 13.02 1.62
CA ARG A 231 18.85 13.75 0.72
C ARG A 231 19.75 12.80 -0.07
N CYS A 232 20.44 11.88 0.59
CA CYS A 232 21.31 10.92 -0.08
C CYS A 232 20.52 10.05 -1.08
N MET A 233 19.31 9.62 -0.72
CA MET A 233 18.44 8.85 -1.60
C MET A 233 18.03 9.65 -2.84
N ARG A 234 17.58 10.89 -2.67
CA ARG A 234 17.27 11.79 -3.80
C ARG A 234 18.47 11.98 -4.72
N ASP A 235 19.64 12.27 -4.15
CA ASP A 235 20.86 12.51 -4.93
C ASP A 235 21.31 11.24 -5.68
N ALA A 236 21.14 10.07 -5.06
CA ALA A 236 21.38 8.77 -5.70
C ALA A 236 20.40 8.48 -6.85
N LEU A 237 19.16 8.98 -6.78
CA LEU A 237 18.12 8.74 -7.80
C LEU A 237 18.07 9.80 -8.91
N ALA A 238 18.59 11.01 -8.68
CA ALA A 238 18.60 12.10 -9.67
C ALA A 238 19.27 11.69 -11.00
N GLY A 239 20.24 10.77 -10.97
CA GLY A 239 20.87 10.21 -12.17
C GLY A 239 20.02 9.21 -12.96
N MET A 240 18.79 8.90 -12.54
CA MET A 240 17.87 7.95 -13.19
C MET A 240 16.78 8.63 -14.02
N GLU A 241 16.66 9.96 -13.97
CA GLU A 241 15.60 10.71 -14.69
C GLU A 241 15.68 10.58 -16.22
N GLY A 242 16.80 10.10 -16.77
CA GLY A 242 16.96 9.81 -18.20
C GLY A 242 16.24 8.56 -18.72
N SER A 243 15.58 7.76 -17.87
CA SER A 243 14.95 6.49 -18.25
C SER A 243 13.43 6.40 -17.98
N GLY A 244 12.71 7.53 -17.86
CA GLY A 244 11.24 7.54 -17.96
C GLY A 244 10.45 7.74 -16.67
N ILE A 245 10.98 8.48 -15.69
CA ILE A 245 10.20 8.91 -14.53
C ILE A 245 9.67 10.33 -14.80
N GLY A 246 8.38 10.43 -15.10
CA GLY A 246 7.69 11.70 -15.32
C GLY A 246 7.77 12.60 -14.08
N ASN A 247 8.36 13.78 -14.27
CA ASN A 247 8.53 14.79 -13.25
C ASN A 247 7.17 15.49 -12.99
N HIS A 248 6.30 14.91 -12.15
CA HIS A 248 5.21 15.70 -11.57
C HIS A 248 5.76 16.53 -10.42
N ARG A 249 6.54 17.55 -10.79
CA ARG A 249 6.86 18.65 -9.91
C ARG A 249 5.54 19.37 -9.62
N LEU A 250 4.97 19.17 -8.42
CA LEU A 250 3.91 20.03 -7.91
C LEU A 250 4.51 21.44 -7.82
N GLN A 251 4.29 22.24 -8.86
CA GLN A 251 4.55 23.67 -8.82
C GLN A 251 3.45 24.27 -7.95
N GLY A 252 3.82 24.62 -6.72
CA GLY A 252 3.16 25.64 -5.91
C GLY A 252 4.01 26.89 -5.89
#